data_AF-E3H6X4-F1
#
_entry.id   AF-E3H6X4-F1
#
_cell.length_a   1.000
_cell.length_b   1.000
_cell.length_c   1.000
_cell.angle_alpha   90.00
_cell.angle_beta   90.00
_cell.angle_gamma   90.00
#
_symmetry.space_group_name_H-M   'P 1'
#
loop_
_entity.id
_entity.type
_entity.pdbx_description
1 polymer ?
#
loop_
_entity_poly.entity_id
_entity_poly.type
_entity_poly.pdbx_seq_one_letter_code
_entity_poly.pdbx_strand_id
1 'polypeptide(L)'
;MKFEIMDIMLKKDHFPCLLKKTEGQTLKKIFKIDEVFINNRKNRNHVDDLEFRYIYKDEHNVFILIEEYLFKENEAVLNIENSIGVNYYLNKATNN
;
A
#
# COMPACT_ATOMS: atom_id res chain seq x y z
N MET A 1 2.32 18.92 7.55
CA MET A 1 2.61 17.48 7.76
C MET A 1 1.50 16.71 8.48
N LYS A 2 1.29 16.79 9.81
CA LYS A 2 0.29 15.91 10.49
C LYS A 2 -1.16 16.16 10.02
N PHE A 3 -1.52 17.42 9.74
CA PHE A 3 -2.84 17.79 9.24
C PHE A 3 -3.12 17.30 7.81
N GLU A 4 -2.16 17.44 6.89
CA GLU A 4 -2.31 16.98 5.49
C GLU A 4 -2.51 15.46 5.39
N ILE A 5 -1.81 14.71 6.25
CA ILE A 5 -1.92 13.24 6.33
C ILE A 5 -3.30 12.83 6.82
N MET A 6 -3.79 13.46 7.90
CA MET A 6 -5.14 13.22 8.42
C MET A 6 -6.20 13.57 7.38
N ASP A 7 -6.00 14.66 6.63
CA ASP A 7 -6.89 15.06 5.54
C ASP A 7 -6.99 14.00 4.45
N ILE A 8 -5.86 13.39 4.03
CA ILE A 8 -5.86 12.33 3.03
C ILE A 8 -6.62 11.08 3.54
N MET A 9 -6.45 10.72 4.81
CA MET A 9 -7.09 9.52 5.37
C MET A 9 -8.57 9.71 5.73
N LEU A 10 -8.96 10.91 6.18
CA LEU A 10 -10.30 11.19 6.70
C LEU A 10 -11.27 11.76 5.65
N LYS A 11 -10.78 12.29 4.53
CA LYS A 11 -11.64 12.75 3.41
C LYS A 11 -12.15 11.62 2.51
N LYS A 12 -11.79 10.36 2.80
CA LYS A 12 -12.19 9.21 2.01
C LYS A 12 -13.41 8.58 2.65
N ASP A 13 -14.55 8.78 2.02
CA ASP A 13 -15.84 8.26 2.52
C ASP A 13 -16.01 6.75 2.27
N HIS A 14 -15.18 6.16 1.41
CA HIS A 14 -15.28 4.77 0.99
C HIS A 14 -13.90 4.11 0.97
N PHE A 15 -13.83 2.89 1.52
CA PHE A 15 -12.64 2.05 1.51
C PHE A 15 -12.98 0.67 0.93
N PRO A 16 -12.06 0.03 0.18
CA PRO A 16 -10.76 0.55 -0.25
C PRO A 16 -10.88 1.64 -1.31
N CYS A 17 -9.91 2.57 -1.37
CA CYS A 17 -9.87 3.62 -2.38
C CYS A 17 -8.49 3.74 -3.04
N LEU A 18 -8.50 4.06 -4.34
CA LEU A 18 -7.29 4.41 -5.09
C LEU A 18 -6.84 5.83 -4.71
N LEU A 19 -5.55 5.98 -4.44
CA LEU A 19 -4.90 7.25 -4.14
C LEU A 19 -4.18 7.81 -5.35
N LYS A 20 -4.01 9.13 -5.38
CA LYS A 20 -3.01 9.73 -6.27
C LYS A 20 -1.62 9.27 -5.83
N LYS A 21 -0.71 9.13 -6.80
CA LYS A 21 0.69 8.72 -6.54
C LYS A 21 1.35 9.55 -5.43
N THR A 22 1.14 10.86 -5.45
CA THR A 22 1.70 11.79 -4.46
C THR A 22 1.11 11.59 -3.05
N GLU A 23 -0.18 11.26 -2.95
CA GLU A 23 -0.84 10.96 -1.68
C GLU A 23 -0.29 9.65 -1.09
N GLY A 24 -0.21 8.59 -1.92
CA GLY A 24 0.37 7.31 -1.51
C GLY A 24 1.82 7.43 -1.05
N GLN A 25 2.66 8.15 -1.80
CA GLN A 25 4.06 8.43 -1.41
C GLN A 25 4.15 9.24 -0.11
N THR A 26 3.19 10.14 0.14
CA THR A 26 3.15 10.94 1.37
C THR A 26 2.80 10.05 2.58
N LEU A 27 1.79 9.19 2.45
CA LEU A 27 1.41 8.23 3.49
C LEU A 27 2.50 7.18 3.74
N LYS A 28 3.18 6.69 2.70
CA LYS A 28 4.26 5.70 2.83
C LYS A 28 5.40 6.17 3.75
N LYS A 29 5.63 7.48 3.89
CA LYS A 29 6.67 8.04 4.78
C LYS A 29 6.37 7.84 6.27
N ILE A 30 5.12 7.63 6.65
CA ILE A 30 4.69 7.53 8.06
C ILE A 30 4.07 6.18 8.40
N PHE A 31 3.61 5.42 7.42
CA PHE A 31 3.15 4.05 7.62
C PHE A 31 4.36 3.13 7.80
N LYS A 32 4.25 2.15 8.70
CA LYS A 32 5.29 1.15 8.91
C LYS A 32 5.07 -0.03 7.98
N ILE A 33 6.14 -0.58 7.43
CA ILE A 33 6.02 -1.77 6.58
C ILE A 33 5.45 -2.95 7.36
N ASP A 34 4.54 -3.72 6.75
CA ASP A 34 3.99 -4.92 7.36
C ASP A 34 4.97 -6.08 7.20
N GLU A 35 5.88 -6.21 8.17
CA GLU A 35 6.90 -7.27 8.18
C GLU A 35 6.28 -8.67 8.25
N VAL A 36 5.10 -8.83 8.85
CA VAL A 36 4.41 -10.12 8.91
C VAL A 36 3.96 -10.52 7.51
N PHE A 37 3.37 -9.57 6.77
CA PHE A 37 3.01 -9.79 5.38
C PHE A 37 4.23 -10.11 4.51
N ILE A 38 5.33 -9.37 4.67
CA ILE A 38 6.59 -9.64 3.94
C ILE A 38 7.20 -11.00 4.29
N ASN A 39 7.23 -11.37 5.56
CA ASN A 39 7.80 -12.66 5.97
C ASN A 39 6.91 -13.82 5.55
N ASN A 40 5.59 -13.64 5.58
CA ASN A 40 4.64 -14.63 5.05
C ASN A 40 4.75 -14.80 3.53
N ARG A 41 5.25 -13.80 2.80
CA ARG A 41 5.59 -13.93 1.37
C ARG A 41 6.85 -14.73 1.14
N LYS A 42 7.91 -14.54 1.93
CA LYS A 42 9.13 -15.35 1.79
C LYS A 42 8.88 -16.85 1.89
N ASN A 43 7.83 -17.26 2.61
CA ASN A 43 7.42 -18.66 2.74
C ASN A 43 6.47 -19.14 1.62
N ARG A 44 5.97 -18.24 0.77
CA ARG A 44 5.14 -18.54 -0.40
C ARG A 44 6.00 -18.25 -1.62
N ASN A 45 6.52 -19.28 -2.30
CA ASN A 45 7.23 -19.14 -3.57
C ASN A 45 6.28 -18.66 -4.70
N HIS A 46 5.66 -17.49 -4.57
CA HIS A 46 4.87 -16.87 -5.62
C HIS A 46 5.72 -15.81 -6.30
N VAL A 47 5.86 -15.96 -7.62
CA VAL A 47 6.65 -15.10 -8.51
C VAL A 47 6.00 -13.72 -8.70
N ASP A 48 4.81 -13.50 -8.12
CA ASP A 48 3.94 -12.34 -8.33
C ASP A 48 3.94 -11.35 -7.14
N ASP A 49 5.09 -11.19 -6.46
CA ASP A 49 5.26 -10.26 -5.33
C ASP A 49 5.29 -8.78 -5.78
N LEU A 50 4.21 -8.35 -6.41
CA LEU A 50 4.04 -7.01 -6.97
C LEU A 50 3.37 -6.03 -6.01
N GLU A 51 2.91 -6.49 -4.86
CA GLU A 51 2.28 -5.65 -3.84
C GLU A 51 3.30 -5.31 -2.74
N PHE A 52 3.12 -4.25 -1.96
CA PHE A 52 3.74 -4.04 -0.65
C PHE A 52 2.67 -3.50 0.28
N ARG A 53 2.76 -3.86 1.56
CA ARG A 53 1.79 -3.44 2.56
C ARG A 53 2.45 -2.63 3.66
N TYR A 54 1.81 -1.53 4.00
CA TYR A 54 2.20 -0.66 5.10
C TYR A 54 1.00 -0.42 6.01
N ILE A 55 1.23 -0.34 7.31
CA ILE A 55 0.22 -0.19 8.35
C ILE A 55 0.46 1.09 9.14
N TYR A 56 -0.61 1.83 9.37
CA TYR A 56 -0.69 2.91 10.33
C TYR A 56 -1.78 2.60 11.35
N LYS A 57 -1.47 2.79 12.63
CA LYS A 57 -2.43 2.60 13.72
C LYS A 57 -2.48 3.88 14.55
N ASP A 58 -3.68 4.40 14.75
CA ASP A 58 -3.98 5.35 15.82
C ASP A 58 -4.90 4.68 16.85
N GLU A 59 -5.28 5.42 17.90
CA GLU A 59 -6.07 4.90 19.02
C GLU A 59 -7.41 4.28 18.59
N HIS A 60 -7.97 4.71 17.46
CA HIS A 60 -9.33 4.34 17.05
C HIS A 60 -9.39 3.72 15.64
N ASN A 61 -8.32 3.82 14.86
CA ASN A 61 -8.32 3.45 13.45
C ASN A 61 -7.05 2.69 13.09
N VAL A 62 -7.23 1.68 12.23
CA VAL A 62 -6.13 0.99 11.57
C VAL A 62 -6.28 1.23 10.07
N PHE A 63 -5.26 1.84 9.47
CA PHE A 63 -5.18 2.06 8.04
C PHE A 63 -4.12 1.16 7.42
N ILE A 64 -4.42 0.66 6.23
CA ILE A 64 -3.54 -0.19 5.44
C ILE A 64 -3.32 0.51 4.11
N LEU A 65 -2.07 0.84 3.83
CA LEU A 65 -1.63 1.34 2.53
C LEU A 65 -1.04 0.17 1.73
N ILE A 66 -1.55 -0.02 0.54
CA ILE A 66 -1.10 -1.02 -0.42
C ILE A 66 -0.39 -0.30 -1.55
N GLU A 67 0.83 -0.71 -1.88
CA GLU A 67 1.61 -0.25 -3.02
C GLU A 67 1.71 -1.39 -4.03
N GLU A 68 1.14 -1.23 -5.22
CA GLU A 68 1.10 -2.28 -6.25
C GLU A 68 1.91 -1.83 -7.47
N TYR A 69 2.89 -2.63 -7.89
CA TYR A 69 3.71 -2.42 -9.07
C TYR A 69 3.04 -3.06 -10.28
N LEU A 70 2.84 -2.26 -11.33
CA LEU A 70 2.22 -2.70 -12.59
C LEU A 70 3.28 -2.98 -13.63
N PHE A 71 3.05 -4.01 -14.44
CA PHE A 71 3.96 -4.50 -15.49
C PHE A 71 3.24 -4.53 -16.84
N LYS A 72 4.01 -4.48 -17.94
CA LYS A 72 3.43 -4.70 -19.27
C LYS A 72 3.04 -6.17 -19.41
N GLU A 73 1.86 -6.42 -19.97
CA GLU A 73 1.50 -7.74 -20.46
C GLU A 73 2.58 -8.18 -21.48
N ASN A 74 3.12 -9.38 -21.28
CA ASN A 74 4.24 -10.01 -22.01
C ASN A 74 5.68 -9.76 -21.49
N GLU A 75 5.87 -9.15 -20.32
CA GLU A 75 7.18 -9.27 -19.65
C GLU A 75 7.35 -10.68 -19.06
N ALA A 76 8.28 -11.45 -19.63
CA ALA A 76 8.60 -12.79 -19.17
C ALA A 76 9.38 -12.81 -17.84
N VAL A 77 9.85 -11.65 -17.36
CA VAL A 77 10.62 -11.50 -16.13
C VAL A 77 10.04 -10.35 -15.32
N LEU A 78 9.39 -10.68 -14.21
CA LEU A 78 8.87 -9.71 -13.24
C LEU A 78 10.01 -9.23 -12.34
N ASN A 79 10.50 -8.02 -12.58
CA ASN A 79 11.44 -7.31 -11.70
C ASN A 79 10.89 -5.91 -11.39
N ILE A 80 10.81 -5.51 -10.11
CA ILE A 80 10.34 -4.16 -9.69
C ILE A 80 10.98 -3.03 -10.51
N GLU A 81 12.25 -3.16 -10.89
CA GLU A 81 12.96 -2.18 -11.72
C GLU A 81 12.34 -2.00 -13.12
N ASN A 82 11.67 -3.02 -13.64
CA ASN A 82 10.96 -3.02 -14.93
C ASN A 82 9.49 -2.59 -14.80
N SER A 83 9.02 -2.26 -13.59
CA SER A 83 7.64 -1.81 -13.41
C SER A 83 7.34 -0.54 -14.22
N ILE A 84 6.18 -0.53 -14.89
CA ILE A 84 5.72 0.60 -15.68
C ILE A 84 4.91 1.61 -14.86
N GLY A 85 4.48 1.22 -13.66
CA GLY A 85 3.62 2.04 -12.83
C GLY A 85 3.54 1.54 -11.40
N VAL A 86 3.05 2.42 -10.53
CA VAL A 86 2.77 2.10 -9.13
C VAL A 86 1.41 2.66 -8.77
N ASN A 87 0.50 1.79 -8.35
CA ASN A 87 -0.77 2.15 -7.76
C ASN A 87 -0.65 2.16 -6.24
N TYR A 88 -1.39 3.07 -5.61
CA TYR A 88 -1.52 3.10 -4.16
C TYR A 88 -2.98 2.98 -3.77
N TYR A 89 -3.31 2.01 -2.93
CA TYR A 89 -4.65 1.86 -2.38
C TYR A 89 -4.62 2.06 -0.88
N LEU A 90 -5.60 2.81 -0.37
CA LEU A 90 -5.80 2.96 1.07
C LEU A 90 -7.01 2.15 1.47
N ASN A 91 -6.87 1.38 2.53
CA ASN A 91 -7.95 0.67 3.18
C ASN A 91 -8.00 1.05 4.66
N LYS A 92 -9.18 0.93 5.26
CA LYS A 92 -9.42 1.13 6.68
C LYS A 92 -9.94 -0.18 7.26
N ALA A 93 -9.19 -0.77 8.18
CA ALA A 93 -9.65 -1.92 8.93
C ALA A 93 -10.54 -1.43 10.08
N THR A 94 -11.78 -1.89 10.11
CA THR A 94 -12.63 -1.80 11.30
C THR A 94 -12.20 -2.88 12.28
N ASN A 95 -11.84 -2.48 13.51
CA ASN A 95 -11.75 -3.44 14.61
C ASN A 95 -13.16 -3.99 14.84
N ASN A 96 -13.36 -5.30 14.66
CA ASN A 96 -14.51 -6.01 15.20
C ASN A 96 -14.28 -6.31 16.68
#